data_AF-A0A818QZ60-F1
#
_entry.id   AF-A0A818QZ60-F1
#
_cell.length_a   1.000
_cell.length_b   1.000
_cell.length_c   1.000
_cell.angle_alpha   90.00
_cell.angle_beta   90.00
_cell.angle_gamma   90.00
#
_symmetry.space_group_name_H-M   'P 1'
#
loop_
_entity.id
_entity.type
_entity.pdbx_description
1 polymer ?
#
loop_
_entity_poly.entity_id
_entity_poly.type
_entity_poly.pdbx_seq_one_letter_code
_entity_poly.pdbx_strand_id
1 'polypeptide(L)'
;MSLWDSFLELRIKLQRATITCNCLPTTTIIPDDDDDDNELRDVIDENTKLFRKTLALLLAIENRRSAKRVRENDDDDDNNNNETTEVFKTLSKRFKNNEQAIDEELNKSYTQFTPERDTVIQKWFERTRDFSKQNKMNAVEQSPIVQIKEIMALPDRLIKRTQTSRIDYDLICPPSSPNQNSEISNDLTTKINPEIFDDGDFYHQLLREYIERKTASITDPEQISKHWAQLRKLRTKLKKNLDTKASKDRKIRYNIHKKLVNYMAPIDRCSFTDQAKSDLFSSLFGRHQLTTIDTQQTSPVNDIRII
;
A
#
# COMPACT_ATOMS: atom_id res chain seq x y z
N MET A 1 -16.11 17.24 17.32
CA MET A 1 -16.18 16.19 16.29
C MET A 1 -15.33 16.49 15.05
N SER A 2 -15.18 17.75 14.62
CA SER A 2 -14.45 18.12 13.38
C SER A 2 -12.99 17.65 13.31
N LEU A 3 -12.24 17.67 14.41
CA LEU A 3 -10.80 17.40 14.39
C LEU A 3 -10.46 15.96 13.96
N TRP A 4 -11.17 14.95 14.49
CA TRP A 4 -10.95 13.56 14.08
C TRP A 4 -11.29 13.35 12.62
N ASP A 5 -12.39 13.94 12.15
CA ASP A 5 -12.80 13.84 10.76
C ASP A 5 -11.77 14.51 9.84
N SER A 6 -11.16 15.64 10.26
CA SER A 6 -10.05 16.28 9.53
C SER A 6 -8.79 15.41 9.49
N PHE A 7 -8.42 14.75 10.59
CA PHE A 7 -7.28 13.82 10.58
C PHE A 7 -7.53 12.60 9.70
N LEU A 8 -8.75 12.07 9.72
CA LEU A 8 -9.17 10.95 8.90
C LEU A 8 -9.11 11.31 7.41
N GLU A 9 -9.62 12.48 7.05
CA GLU A 9 -9.55 13.01 5.69
C GLU A 9 -8.10 13.26 5.23
N LEU A 10 -7.27 13.84 6.10
CA LEU A 10 -5.85 14.07 5.83
C LEU A 10 -5.13 12.76 5.54
N ARG A 11 -5.33 11.73 6.37
CA ARG A 11 -4.72 10.41 6.13
C ARG A 11 -5.23 9.81 4.81
N ILE A 12 -6.51 9.92 4.50
CA ILE A 12 -7.07 9.42 3.23
C ILE A 12 -6.42 10.10 2.02
N LYS A 13 -6.22 11.42 2.09
CA LYS A 13 -5.55 12.21 1.03
C LYS A 13 -4.07 11.86 0.87
N LEU A 14 -3.36 11.58 1.97
CA LEU A 14 -1.96 11.16 1.96
C LEU A 14 -1.73 9.80 1.31
N GLN A 15 -2.77 8.97 1.11
CA GLN A 15 -2.62 7.63 0.54
C GLN A 15 -1.94 7.64 -0.84
N ARG A 16 -2.21 8.65 -1.67
CA ARG A 16 -1.55 8.76 -2.97
C ARG A 16 -0.07 9.07 -2.83
N ALA A 17 0.28 9.99 -1.92
CA ALA A 17 1.66 10.32 -1.64
C ALA A 17 2.44 9.09 -1.15
N THR A 18 1.89 8.32 -0.20
CA THR A 18 2.55 7.08 0.28
C THR A 18 2.75 6.05 -0.84
N ILE A 19 1.78 5.88 -1.73
CA ILE A 19 1.93 4.97 -2.88
C ILE A 19 3.02 5.46 -3.83
N THR A 20 3.06 6.77 -4.12
CA THR A 20 4.07 7.36 -5.01
C THR A 20 5.46 7.32 -4.38
N CYS A 21 5.60 7.51 -3.07
CA CYS A 21 6.89 7.36 -2.39
C CYS A 21 7.47 5.95 -2.54
N ASN A 22 6.64 4.91 -2.56
CA ASN A 22 7.09 3.53 -2.79
C ASN A 22 7.56 3.27 -4.24
N CYS A 23 7.36 4.22 -5.16
CA CYS A 23 7.90 4.17 -6.52
C CYS A 23 9.27 4.85 -6.64
N LEU A 24 9.75 5.53 -5.59
CA LEU A 24 11.05 6.19 -5.60
C LEU A 24 12.18 5.16 -5.72
N PRO A 25 13.31 5.52 -6.34
CA PRO A 25 14.49 4.67 -6.39
C PRO A 25 14.97 4.29 -4.99
N THR A 26 15.44 3.05 -4.83
CA THR A 26 16.11 2.63 -3.61
C THR A 26 17.45 3.36 -3.46
N THR A 27 17.86 3.66 -2.23
CA THR A 27 19.12 4.33 -1.88
C THR A 27 20.36 3.70 -2.51
N THR A 28 20.30 2.41 -2.87
CA THR A 28 21.39 1.69 -3.56
C THR A 28 21.52 2.02 -5.05
N ILE A 29 20.48 2.62 -5.65
CA ILE A 29 20.38 2.93 -7.09
C ILE A 29 20.54 4.44 -7.33
N ILE A 30 20.26 5.26 -6.32
CA ILE A 30 20.65 6.67 -6.33
C ILE A 30 22.18 6.64 -6.41
N PRO A 31 22.78 7.07 -7.53
CA PRO A 31 24.23 7.20 -7.55
C PRO A 31 24.62 8.14 -6.41
N ASP A 32 25.85 8.07 -5.91
CA ASP A 32 26.40 9.15 -5.10
C ASP A 32 26.55 10.39 -6.03
N ASP A 33 25.44 10.94 -6.51
CA ASP A 33 25.42 12.04 -7.47
C ASP A 33 25.69 13.32 -6.69
N ASP A 34 26.94 13.74 -6.84
CA ASP A 34 27.41 15.11 -6.96
C ASP A 34 27.20 16.03 -5.75
N ASP A 35 28.15 15.92 -4.81
CA ASP A 35 28.57 16.98 -3.86
C ASP A 35 28.85 18.35 -4.55
N ASP A 36 28.76 18.43 -5.88
CA ASP A 36 29.06 19.60 -6.72
C ASP A 36 27.85 20.52 -7.00
N ASP A 37 26.60 20.10 -6.74
CA ASP A 37 25.44 21.00 -6.86
C ASP A 37 25.24 21.85 -5.59
N ASN A 38 25.98 22.96 -5.55
CA ASN A 38 25.91 23.94 -4.47
C ASN A 38 24.49 24.51 -4.26
N GLU A 39 23.68 24.65 -5.31
CA GLU A 39 22.32 25.18 -5.20
C GLU A 39 21.40 24.17 -4.49
N LEU A 40 21.47 22.89 -4.88
CA LEU A 40 20.71 21.83 -4.24
C LEU A 40 21.10 21.69 -2.75
N ARG A 41 22.40 21.72 -2.46
CA ARG A 41 22.91 21.65 -1.08
C ARG A 41 22.42 22.81 -0.22
N ASP A 42 22.47 24.03 -0.74
CA ASP A 42 21.97 25.22 -0.04
C ASP A 42 20.48 25.10 0.27
N VAL A 43 19.66 24.64 -0.68
CA VAL A 43 18.22 24.41 -0.48
C VAL A 43 17.96 23.33 0.57
N ILE A 44 18.71 22.23 0.56
CA ILE A 44 18.60 21.16 1.58
C ILE A 44 18.98 21.70 2.96
N ASP A 45 20.06 22.46 3.07
CA ASP A 45 20.52 23.05 4.33
C ASP A 45 19.51 24.06 4.88
N GLU A 46 18.93 24.91 4.03
CA GLU A 46 17.86 25.83 4.42
C GLU A 46 16.62 25.09 4.90
N ASN A 47 16.16 24.09 4.15
CA ASN A 47 15.02 23.27 4.54
C ASN A 47 15.26 22.54 5.86
N THR A 48 16.45 21.96 6.05
CA THR A 48 16.83 21.29 7.30
C THR A 48 16.81 22.25 8.48
N LYS A 49 17.32 23.48 8.31
CA LYS A 49 17.25 24.53 9.33
C LYS A 49 15.80 24.92 9.64
N LEU A 50 14.95 25.03 8.63
CA LEU A 50 13.52 25.31 8.80
C LEU A 50 12.80 24.18 9.55
N PHE A 51 13.03 22.92 9.17
CA PHE A 51 12.46 21.75 9.85
C PHE A 51 12.85 21.68 11.32
N ARG A 52 14.13 21.92 11.64
CA ARG A 52 14.59 21.93 13.05
C ARG A 52 13.91 23.04 13.85
N LYS A 53 13.74 24.23 13.27
CA LYS A 53 13.04 25.35 13.92
C LYS A 53 11.55 25.07 14.09
N THR A 54 10.87 24.55 13.08
CA THR A 54 9.42 24.25 13.19
C THR A 54 9.17 23.18 14.23
N LEU A 55 10.01 22.14 14.30
CA LEU A 55 9.93 21.11 15.32
C LEU A 55 10.17 21.65 16.74
N ALA A 56 11.20 22.49 16.93
CA ALA A 56 11.47 23.15 18.21
C ALA A 56 10.27 24.02 18.67
N LEU A 57 9.62 24.70 17.73
CA LEU A 57 8.43 25.51 18.03
C LEU A 57 7.24 24.64 18.43
N LEU A 58 7.00 23.54 17.73
CA LEU A 58 5.93 22.60 18.06
C LEU A 58 6.09 22.01 19.48
N LEU A 59 7.31 21.60 19.83
CA LEU A 59 7.62 21.07 21.17
C LEU A 59 7.49 22.14 22.26
N ALA A 60 7.91 23.38 21.98
CA ALA A 60 7.71 24.49 22.92
C ALA A 60 6.22 24.77 23.18
N ILE A 61 5.38 24.72 22.13
CA ILE A 61 3.93 24.87 22.24
C ILE A 61 3.31 23.69 23.02
N GLU A 62 3.78 22.48 22.80
CA GLU A 62 3.34 21.29 23.54
C GLU A 62 3.66 21.43 25.02
N ASN A 63 4.89 21.79 25.38
CA ASN A 63 5.31 22.03 26.76
C ASN A 63 4.43 23.08 27.45
N ARG A 64 4.12 24.19 26.78
CA ARG A 64 3.19 25.20 27.30
C ARG A 64 1.80 24.61 27.57
N ARG A 65 1.28 23.80 26.65
CA ARG A 65 -0.03 23.16 26.81
C ARG A 65 -0.05 22.17 27.96
N SER A 66 1.00 21.37 28.12
CA SER A 66 1.16 20.45 29.25
C SER A 66 1.25 21.20 30.58
N ALA A 67 2.03 22.28 30.64
CA ALA A 67 2.11 23.13 31.83
C ALA A 67 0.76 23.77 32.20
N LYS A 68 -0.01 24.24 31.21
CA LYS A 68 -1.35 24.81 31.43
C LYS A 68 -2.37 23.78 31.94
N ARG A 69 -2.27 22.52 31.50
CA ARG A 69 -3.14 21.43 31.98
C ARG A 69 -2.90 21.06 33.44
N VAL A 70 -1.66 21.13 33.91
CA VAL A 70 -1.31 20.86 35.32
C VAL A 70 -1.76 22.02 36.24
N ARG A 71 -1.84 23.25 35.71
CA ARG A 71 -2.17 24.46 36.45
C ARG A 71 -3.62 24.93 36.28
N GLU A 72 -4.57 24.05 35.94
CA GLU A 72 -6.01 24.39 35.85
C GLU A 72 -6.62 25.01 37.15
N ASN A 73 -5.83 25.22 38.21
CA ASN A 73 -6.22 25.87 39.47
C ASN A 73 -5.56 27.26 39.74
N ASP A 74 -4.67 27.78 38.90
CA ASP A 74 -4.00 29.09 39.13
C ASP A 74 -4.21 30.07 37.95
N ASP A 75 -4.84 31.20 38.23
CA ASP A 75 -5.29 32.26 37.30
C ASP A 75 -4.17 33.21 36.78
N ASP A 76 -2.90 32.76 36.69
CA ASP A 76 -1.79 33.60 36.22
C ASP A 76 -1.43 33.30 34.74
N ASP A 77 -2.15 33.92 33.79
CA ASP A 77 -2.02 33.68 32.33
C ASP A 77 -0.96 34.59 31.64
N ASP A 78 -0.40 35.60 32.32
CA ASP A 78 0.39 36.67 31.65
C ASP A 78 1.90 36.39 31.49
N ASN A 79 2.49 35.40 32.19
CA ASN A 79 3.96 35.18 32.17
C ASN A 79 4.43 34.06 31.20
N ASN A 80 3.50 33.37 30.54
CA ASN A 80 3.77 32.10 29.82
C ASN A 80 4.39 32.27 28.41
N ASN A 81 4.22 33.42 27.76
CA ASN A 81 4.74 33.64 26.41
C ASN A 81 6.27 33.82 26.38
N ASN A 82 6.83 34.41 27.44
CA ASN A 82 8.28 34.51 27.60
C ASN A 82 8.91 33.13 27.83
N GLU A 83 8.29 32.30 28.67
CA GLU A 83 8.75 30.93 28.94
C GLU A 83 8.76 30.07 27.66
N THR A 84 7.71 30.14 26.84
CA THR A 84 7.65 29.42 25.56
C THR A 84 8.74 29.86 24.59
N THR A 85 9.03 31.16 24.57
CA THR A 85 10.08 31.73 23.71
C THR A 85 11.48 31.27 24.14
N GLU A 86 11.72 31.17 25.45
CA GLU A 86 12.99 30.67 26.00
C GLU A 86 13.16 29.15 25.76
N VAL A 87 12.10 28.36 25.92
CA VAL A 87 12.11 26.93 25.56
C VAL A 87 12.41 26.74 24.07
N PHE A 88 11.76 27.52 23.20
CA PHE A 88 12.04 27.48 21.76
C PHE A 88 13.51 27.80 21.44
N LYS A 89 14.07 28.88 21.99
CA LYS A 89 15.48 29.25 21.77
C LYS A 89 16.43 28.14 22.23
N THR A 90 16.14 27.55 23.38
CA THR A 90 16.94 26.46 23.95
C THR A 90 16.91 25.22 23.07
N LEU A 91 15.72 24.76 22.67
CA LEU A 91 15.54 23.60 21.79
C LEU A 91 16.13 23.83 20.40
N SER A 92 15.92 25.02 19.82
CA SER A 92 16.48 25.40 18.51
C SER A 92 18.00 25.36 18.51
N LYS A 93 18.65 25.86 19.57
CA LYS A 93 20.11 25.77 19.74
C LYS A 93 20.56 24.33 19.93
N ARG A 94 19.81 23.52 20.68
CA ARG A 94 20.10 22.10 20.94
C ARG A 94 20.05 21.28 19.64
N PHE A 95 18.98 21.41 18.87
CA PHE A 95 18.77 20.68 17.61
C PHE A 95 19.72 21.11 16.49
N LYS A 96 20.24 22.34 16.54
CA LYS A 96 21.29 22.78 15.61
C LYS A 96 22.60 22.01 15.81
N ASN A 97 22.93 21.68 17.06
CA ASN A 97 24.24 21.15 17.44
C ASN A 97 24.25 19.63 17.65
N ASN A 98 23.09 19.01 17.84
CA ASN A 98 22.96 17.58 18.08
C ASN A 98 21.68 17.05 17.43
N GLU A 99 21.82 16.21 16.42
CA GLU A 99 20.69 15.60 15.72
C GLU A 99 19.97 14.57 16.60
N GLN A 100 20.71 13.79 17.40
CA GLN A 100 20.13 12.83 18.35
C GLN A 100 19.29 13.50 19.44
N ALA A 101 19.56 14.79 19.73
CA ALA A 101 18.77 15.54 20.69
C ALA A 101 17.30 15.69 20.28
N ILE A 102 17.01 15.62 18.98
CA ILE A 102 15.63 15.65 18.46
C ILE A 102 14.87 14.41 18.94
N ASP A 103 15.42 13.22 18.70
CA ASP A 103 14.82 11.96 19.08
C ASP A 103 14.68 11.82 20.60
N GLU A 104 15.69 12.28 21.35
CA GLU A 104 15.64 12.32 22.81
C GLU A 104 14.50 13.21 23.33
N GLU A 105 14.32 14.41 22.77
CA GLU A 105 13.26 15.32 23.22
C GLU A 105 11.87 14.80 22.82
N LEU A 106 11.74 14.22 21.64
CA LEU A 106 10.50 13.57 21.20
C LEU A 106 10.13 12.41 22.13
N ASN A 107 11.08 11.51 22.41
CA ASN A 107 10.85 10.39 23.33
C ASN A 107 10.51 10.86 24.74
N LYS A 108 11.17 11.91 25.22
CA LYS A 108 10.84 12.54 26.50
C LYS A 108 9.41 13.09 26.52
N SER A 109 8.98 13.78 25.47
CA SER A 109 7.59 14.26 25.36
C SER A 109 6.60 13.10 25.36
N TYR A 110 6.85 12.05 24.55
CA TYR A 110 5.98 10.87 24.48
C TYR A 110 5.88 10.12 25.82
N THR A 111 6.99 9.95 26.53
CA THR A 111 7.01 9.29 27.83
C THR A 111 6.28 10.09 28.89
N GLN A 112 6.40 11.42 28.90
CA GLN A 112 5.64 12.29 29.79
C GLN A 112 4.13 12.24 29.52
N PHE A 113 3.73 12.14 28.24
CA PHE A 113 2.31 12.09 27.86
C PHE A 113 1.66 10.71 28.05
N THR A 114 2.44 9.64 28.08
CA THR A 114 1.97 8.24 28.18
C THR A 114 0.98 7.98 29.33
N PRO A 115 1.22 8.38 30.59
CA PRO A 115 0.28 8.10 31.68
C PRO A 115 -1.07 8.81 31.50
N GLU A 116 -1.06 10.07 31.04
CA GLU A 116 -2.30 10.81 30.76
C GLU A 116 -3.09 10.18 29.61
N ARG A 117 -2.41 9.81 28.52
CA ARG A 117 -3.00 9.09 27.40
C ARG A 117 -3.68 7.80 27.88
N ASP A 118 -2.96 6.98 28.64
CA ASP A 118 -3.44 5.68 29.10
C ASP A 118 -4.63 5.84 30.06
N THR A 119 -4.59 6.80 30.99
CA THR A 119 -5.73 7.07 31.89
C THR A 119 -6.96 7.54 31.14
N VAL A 120 -6.83 8.42 30.15
CA VAL A 120 -7.95 8.89 29.32
C VAL A 120 -8.54 7.77 28.47
N ILE A 121 -7.68 6.96 27.81
CA ILE A 121 -8.14 5.81 27.01
C ILE A 121 -8.88 4.81 27.89
N GLN A 122 -8.34 4.48 29.06
CA GLN A 122 -8.97 3.55 29.99
C GLN A 122 -10.32 4.06 30.49
N LYS A 123 -10.40 5.35 30.87
CA LYS A 123 -11.65 6.00 31.29
C LYS A 123 -12.73 5.92 30.22
N TRP A 124 -12.40 6.17 28.95
CA TRP A 124 -13.37 6.08 27.86
C TRP A 124 -13.74 4.65 27.50
N PHE A 125 -12.77 3.73 27.57
CA PHE A 125 -13.04 2.31 27.41
C PHE A 125 -14.05 1.81 28.45
N GLU A 126 -13.83 2.12 29.73
CA GLU A 126 -14.76 1.73 30.81
C GLU A 126 -16.15 2.35 30.62
N ARG A 127 -16.21 3.63 30.25
CA ARG A 127 -17.48 4.31 29.96
C ARG A 127 -18.24 3.67 28.82
N THR A 128 -17.57 3.27 27.75
CA THR A 128 -18.22 2.70 26.55
C THR A 128 -18.50 1.21 26.69
N ARG A 129 -17.76 0.48 27.53
CA ARG A 129 -17.93 -0.96 27.79
C ARG A 129 -19.36 -1.32 28.21
N ASP A 130 -19.98 -0.53 29.07
CA ASP A 130 -21.33 -0.84 29.54
C ASP A 130 -22.42 -0.58 28.47
N PHE A 131 -22.13 0.25 27.46
CA PHE A 131 -23.02 0.48 26.32
C PHE A 131 -22.81 -0.56 25.18
N SER A 132 -21.66 -1.24 25.09
CA SER A 132 -21.38 -2.22 24.02
C SER A 132 -21.99 -3.61 24.25
N LYS A 133 -22.45 -3.92 25.47
CA LYS A 133 -23.02 -5.22 25.86
C LYS A 133 -24.21 -5.68 25.02
N GLN A 134 -24.88 -4.77 24.29
CA GLN A 134 -26.03 -5.14 23.44
C GLN A 134 -25.66 -5.75 22.08
N ASN A 135 -24.42 -5.63 21.59
CA ASN A 135 -24.13 -5.97 20.17
C ASN A 135 -23.01 -6.99 19.90
N LYS A 136 -22.23 -7.48 20.88
CA LYS A 136 -21.15 -8.46 20.60
C LYS A 136 -20.89 -9.42 21.77
N MET A 137 -21.43 -10.64 21.70
CA MET A 137 -21.26 -11.66 22.76
C MET A 137 -19.95 -12.48 22.70
N ASN A 138 -19.03 -12.25 21.74
CA ASN A 138 -17.93 -13.21 21.47
C ASN A 138 -16.52 -12.62 21.40
N ALA A 139 -16.29 -11.38 21.83
CA ALA A 139 -14.93 -10.83 21.92
C ALA A 139 -14.55 -10.67 23.38
N VAL A 140 -13.45 -11.30 23.81
CA VAL A 140 -12.83 -11.00 25.10
C VAL A 140 -12.52 -9.50 25.10
N GLU A 141 -13.28 -8.71 25.87
CA GLU A 141 -13.17 -7.25 25.91
C GLU A 141 -11.89 -6.84 26.66
N GLN A 142 -10.73 -7.05 26.04
CA GLN A 142 -9.46 -6.51 26.53
C GLN A 142 -9.46 -4.99 26.36
N SER A 143 -8.89 -4.27 27.34
CA SER A 143 -8.67 -2.83 27.21
C SER A 143 -7.83 -2.52 25.96
N PRO A 144 -8.14 -1.45 25.21
CA PRO A 144 -7.34 -1.01 24.07
C PRO A 144 -5.84 -0.88 24.41
N ILE A 145 -5.52 -0.49 25.65
CA ILE A 145 -4.14 -0.36 26.12
C ILE A 145 -3.44 -1.72 26.16
N VAL A 146 -4.14 -2.77 26.63
CA VAL A 146 -3.62 -4.13 26.65
C VAL A 146 -3.41 -4.64 25.23
N GLN A 147 -4.40 -4.42 24.34
CA GLN A 147 -4.27 -4.80 22.94
C GLN A 147 -3.08 -4.10 22.26
N ILE A 148 -2.89 -2.79 22.51
CA ILE A 148 -1.73 -2.05 22.00
C ILE A 148 -0.44 -2.66 22.53
N LYS A 149 -0.34 -2.96 23.83
CA LYS A 149 0.86 -3.57 24.42
C LYS A 149 1.17 -4.95 23.84
N GLU A 150 0.16 -5.81 23.67
CA GLU A 150 0.32 -7.14 23.06
C GLU A 150 0.78 -7.05 21.60
N ILE A 151 0.22 -6.10 20.83
CA ILE A 151 0.61 -5.86 19.44
C ILE A 151 2.04 -5.31 19.37
N MET A 152 2.37 -4.34 20.23
CA MET A 152 3.71 -3.73 20.32
C MET A 152 4.78 -4.68 20.85
N ALA A 153 4.41 -5.77 21.53
CA ALA A 153 5.34 -6.81 21.96
C ALA A 153 5.95 -7.60 20.78
N LEU A 154 5.34 -7.52 19.58
CA LEU A 154 5.80 -8.18 18.36
C LEU A 154 6.02 -7.16 17.22
N PRO A 155 6.97 -6.22 17.37
CA PRO A 155 7.17 -5.13 16.40
C PRO A 155 7.57 -5.66 15.01
N ASP A 156 8.39 -6.71 14.95
CA ASP A 156 8.83 -7.31 13.69
C ASP A 156 7.67 -7.80 12.82
N ARG A 157 6.60 -8.27 13.45
CA ARG A 157 5.40 -8.72 12.75
C ARG A 157 4.69 -7.54 12.08
N LEU A 158 4.65 -6.39 12.75
CA LEU A 158 4.04 -5.17 12.20
C LEU A 158 4.88 -4.63 11.03
N ILE A 159 6.20 -4.57 11.22
CA ILE A 159 7.14 -4.11 10.18
C ILE A 159 7.01 -4.99 8.93
N LYS A 160 7.05 -6.32 9.07
CA LYS A 160 6.88 -7.24 7.93
C LYS A 160 5.53 -7.07 7.24
N ARG A 161 4.47 -6.82 8.01
CA ARG A 161 3.12 -6.60 7.48
C ARG A 161 3.00 -5.30 6.69
N THR A 162 3.76 -4.25 7.04
CA THR A 162 3.84 -3.01 6.25
C THR A 162 4.79 -3.13 5.06
N GLN A 163 5.79 -4.00 5.13
CA GLN A 163 6.75 -4.25 4.05
C GLN A 163 6.27 -5.26 3.00
N THR A 164 5.07 -5.84 3.18
CA THR A 164 4.50 -6.80 2.23
C THR A 164 3.77 -6.08 1.11
N SER A 165 4.29 -6.16 -0.12
CA SER A 165 3.67 -5.57 -1.30
C SER A 165 2.34 -6.27 -1.64
N ARG A 166 1.25 -5.52 -1.53
CA ARG A 166 -0.09 -5.94 -1.99
C ARG A 166 -0.36 -5.56 -3.45
N ILE A 167 0.40 -4.60 -3.98
CA ILE A 167 0.27 -4.02 -5.32
C ILE A 167 1.67 -4.00 -5.96
N ASP A 168 1.73 -4.28 -7.26
CA ASP A 168 2.95 -4.15 -8.03
C ASP A 168 3.25 -2.65 -8.24
N TYR A 169 4.38 -2.18 -7.71
CA TYR A 169 4.81 -0.78 -7.83
C TYR A 169 5.69 -0.62 -9.08
N ASP A 170 5.36 0.36 -9.93
CA ASP A 170 6.22 0.77 -11.04
C ASP A 170 7.33 1.66 -10.48
N LEU A 171 8.53 1.10 -10.30
CA LEU A 171 9.70 1.83 -9.81
C LEU A 171 10.22 2.79 -10.88
N ILE A 172 10.54 4.03 -10.48
CA ILE A 172 11.08 5.07 -11.38
C ILE A 172 12.47 4.68 -11.91
N CYS A 173 13.26 3.97 -11.09
CA CYS A 173 14.52 3.36 -11.51
C CYS A 173 14.57 1.91 -10.99
N PRO A 174 14.18 0.90 -11.79
CA PRO A 174 14.27 -0.48 -11.37
C PRO A 174 15.75 -0.91 -11.27
N PRO A 175 16.12 -1.74 -10.27
CA PRO A 175 17.49 -2.23 -10.15
C PRO A 175 17.94 -2.94 -11.42
N SER A 176 19.17 -2.69 -11.86
CA SER A 176 19.74 -3.15 -13.14
C SER A 176 19.77 -4.68 -13.31
N SER A 177 19.59 -5.43 -12.23
CA SER A 177 19.24 -6.85 -12.27
C SER A 177 17.73 -7.01 -12.06
N PRO A 178 16.91 -7.13 -13.12
CA PRO A 178 15.62 -7.75 -12.95
C PRO A 178 15.89 -9.15 -12.44
N ASN A 179 15.51 -9.45 -11.20
CA ASN A 179 15.39 -10.84 -10.76
C ASN A 179 14.42 -11.49 -11.75
N GLN A 180 14.94 -12.20 -12.75
CA GLN A 180 14.20 -12.89 -13.82
C GLN A 180 13.39 -14.08 -13.29
N ASN A 181 13.02 -14.07 -12.02
CA ASN A 181 12.24 -15.10 -11.34
C ASN A 181 10.96 -14.52 -10.72
N SER A 182 10.33 -13.54 -11.38
CA SER A 182 8.89 -13.30 -11.23
C SER A 182 8.08 -14.30 -12.08
N GLU A 183 8.53 -15.56 -12.12
CA GLU A 183 7.57 -16.65 -12.18
C GLU A 183 6.64 -16.50 -10.97
N ILE A 184 5.36 -16.72 -11.22
CA ILE A 184 4.24 -16.62 -10.31
C ILE A 184 4.42 -17.66 -9.19
N SER A 185 5.37 -17.42 -8.29
CA SER A 185 5.54 -18.15 -7.05
C SER A 185 4.54 -17.53 -6.07
N ASN A 186 3.55 -18.33 -5.66
CA ASN A 186 2.58 -17.96 -4.65
C ASN A 186 3.19 -17.94 -3.24
N ASP A 187 4.49 -17.66 -3.13
CA ASP A 187 5.20 -17.68 -1.86
C ASP A 187 5.19 -16.26 -1.28
N LEU A 188 4.69 -16.11 -0.05
CA LEU A 188 4.54 -14.82 0.63
C LEU A 188 5.89 -14.13 0.91
N THR A 189 6.97 -14.89 0.81
CA THR A 189 8.36 -14.48 1.06
C THR A 189 8.93 -13.60 -0.05
N THR A 190 8.46 -13.74 -1.30
CA THR A 190 8.96 -12.96 -2.45
C THR A 190 8.36 -11.56 -2.55
N LYS A 191 7.39 -11.23 -1.69
CA LYS A 191 6.68 -9.93 -1.67
C LYS A 191 7.10 -9.00 -0.55
N ILE A 192 8.05 -9.39 0.29
CA ILE A 192 8.54 -8.53 1.38
C ILE A 192 9.65 -7.65 0.81
N ASN A 193 9.42 -6.34 0.76
CA ASN A 193 10.41 -5.35 0.41
C ASN A 193 10.64 -4.42 1.62
N PRO A 194 11.85 -4.37 2.20
CA PRO A 194 12.11 -3.56 3.38
C PRO A 194 11.95 -2.06 3.14
N GLU A 195 12.09 -1.62 1.88
CA GLU A 195 12.10 -0.22 1.46
C GLU A 195 10.69 0.34 1.17
N ILE A 196 9.64 -0.48 1.25
CA ILE A 196 8.25 -0.03 1.03
C ILE A 196 7.48 0.09 2.34
N PHE A 197 6.51 1.00 2.33
CA PHE A 197 5.51 1.12 3.38
C PHE A 197 4.09 0.95 2.82
N ASP A 198 3.44 -0.15 3.17
CA ASP A 198 2.06 -0.49 2.78
C ASP A 198 1.18 -0.82 4.00
N ASP A 199 0.41 0.17 4.43
CA ASP A 199 -0.61 0.06 5.47
C ASP A 199 -2.04 -0.08 4.90
N GLY A 200 -2.18 -0.62 3.69
CA GLY A 200 -3.46 -0.68 2.95
C GLY A 200 -4.64 -1.25 3.75
N ASP A 201 -4.41 -2.25 4.60
CA ASP A 201 -5.45 -2.81 5.47
C ASP A 201 -6.00 -1.78 6.47
N PHE A 202 -5.11 -0.96 7.06
CA PHE A 202 -5.45 0.11 7.99
C PHE A 202 -6.14 1.26 7.25
N TYR A 203 -5.59 1.68 6.10
CA TYR A 203 -6.24 2.66 5.22
C TYR A 203 -7.67 2.26 4.86
N HIS A 204 -7.91 1.00 4.50
CA HIS A 204 -9.25 0.53 4.15
C HIS A 204 -10.22 0.48 5.34
N GLN A 205 -9.71 0.23 6.55
CA GLN A 205 -10.51 0.33 7.77
C GLN A 205 -10.91 1.79 8.04
N LEU A 206 -9.96 2.72 7.95
CA LEU A 206 -10.22 4.16 8.11
C LEU A 206 -11.19 4.70 7.04
N LEU A 207 -11.00 4.29 5.78
CA LEU A 207 -11.88 4.69 4.68
C LEU A 207 -13.29 4.17 4.90
N ARG A 208 -13.46 2.94 5.38
CA ARG A 208 -14.76 2.39 5.76
C ARG A 208 -15.42 3.22 6.85
N GLU A 209 -14.70 3.53 7.92
CA GLU A 209 -15.26 4.31 9.03
C GLU A 209 -15.67 5.72 8.58
N TYR A 210 -14.83 6.38 7.77
CA TYR A 210 -15.12 7.69 7.19
C TYR A 210 -16.42 7.68 6.37
N ILE A 211 -16.55 6.65 5.53
CA ILE A 211 -17.72 6.36 4.71
C ILE A 211 -18.96 6.13 5.57
N GLU A 212 -18.89 5.24 6.56
CA GLU A 212 -20.01 4.89 7.44
C GLU A 212 -20.50 6.13 8.20
N ARG A 213 -19.60 7.00 8.64
CA ARG A 213 -19.94 8.27 9.33
C ARG A 213 -20.57 9.30 8.39
N LYS A 214 -20.05 9.48 7.18
CA LYS A 214 -20.64 10.40 6.19
C LYS A 214 -22.00 9.93 5.69
N THR A 215 -22.20 8.62 5.58
CA THR A 215 -23.45 8.01 5.11
C THR A 215 -24.50 7.88 6.21
N ALA A 216 -24.14 7.86 7.49
CA ALA A 216 -25.09 7.83 8.60
C ALA A 216 -26.04 9.06 8.66
N SER A 217 -25.65 10.17 8.02
CA SER A 217 -26.49 11.37 7.88
C SER A 217 -27.35 11.39 6.60
N ILE A 218 -27.21 10.41 5.71
CA ILE A 218 -27.94 10.33 4.45
C ILE A 218 -29.21 9.51 4.71
N THR A 219 -30.38 10.14 4.57
CA THR A 219 -31.68 9.49 4.80
C THR A 219 -32.18 8.72 3.57
N ASP A 220 -31.56 8.90 2.39
CA ASP A 220 -31.97 8.33 1.12
C ASP A 220 -31.44 6.88 0.92
N PRO A 221 -32.31 5.86 0.86
CA PRO A 221 -31.92 4.45 0.73
C PRO A 221 -31.11 4.12 -0.53
N GLU A 222 -31.35 4.85 -1.63
CA GLU A 222 -30.66 4.57 -2.90
C GLU A 222 -29.18 5.00 -2.85
N GLN A 223 -28.88 6.12 -2.20
CA GLN A 223 -27.51 6.63 -2.06
C GLN A 223 -26.68 5.73 -1.15
N ILE A 224 -27.28 5.23 -0.07
CA ILE A 224 -26.67 4.24 0.82
C ILE A 224 -26.31 2.97 0.03
N SER A 225 -27.24 2.45 -0.78
CA SER A 225 -27.00 1.22 -1.56
C SER A 225 -25.87 1.36 -2.60
N LYS A 226 -25.82 2.49 -3.32
CA LYS A 226 -24.74 2.81 -4.27
C LYS A 226 -23.39 2.86 -3.57
N HIS A 227 -23.37 3.40 -2.36
CA HIS A 227 -22.14 3.54 -1.58
C HIS A 227 -21.63 2.20 -1.02
N TRP A 228 -22.52 1.36 -0.49
CA TRP A 228 -22.17 -0.01 -0.10
C TRP A 228 -21.64 -0.84 -1.28
N ALA A 229 -22.20 -0.63 -2.48
CA ALA A 229 -21.70 -1.26 -3.70
C ALA A 229 -20.28 -0.78 -4.07
N GLN A 230 -19.97 0.52 -3.92
CA GLN A 230 -18.62 1.06 -4.10
C GLN A 230 -17.63 0.45 -3.09
N LEU A 231 -18.01 0.37 -1.81
CA LEU A 231 -17.18 -0.21 -0.75
C LEU A 231 -16.91 -1.71 -0.98
N ARG A 232 -17.90 -2.44 -1.52
CA ARG A 232 -17.73 -3.84 -1.91
C ARG A 232 -16.77 -4.00 -3.10
N LYS A 233 -16.83 -3.09 -4.09
CA LYS A 233 -15.89 -3.06 -5.23
C LYS A 233 -14.45 -2.80 -4.80
N LEU A 234 -14.23 -1.94 -3.79
CA LEU A 234 -12.89 -1.71 -3.24
C LEU A 234 -12.31 -2.97 -2.57
N ARG A 235 -13.13 -3.70 -1.81
CA ARG A 235 -12.73 -4.99 -1.20
C ARG A 235 -12.40 -6.07 -2.23
N THR A 236 -13.12 -6.12 -3.35
CA THR A 236 -12.85 -7.11 -4.40
C THR A 236 -11.56 -6.84 -5.16
N LYS A 237 -11.11 -5.57 -5.25
CA LYS A 237 -9.81 -5.23 -5.86
C LYS A 237 -8.60 -5.64 -5.00
N LEU A 238 -8.79 -5.77 -3.68
CA LEU A 238 -7.75 -6.24 -2.76
C LEU A 238 -7.57 -7.76 -2.82
N LYS A 239 -8.63 -8.51 -3.16
CA LYS A 239 -8.48 -9.93 -3.46
C LYS A 239 -7.76 -10.05 -4.79
N LYS A 240 -6.56 -10.63 -4.78
CA LYS A 240 -5.82 -11.03 -5.99
C LYS A 240 -6.84 -11.66 -6.95
N ASN A 241 -6.88 -11.19 -8.20
CA ASN A 241 -7.71 -11.76 -9.26
C ASN A 241 -7.20 -13.17 -9.58
N LEU A 242 -7.46 -14.10 -8.66
CA LEU A 242 -7.20 -15.51 -8.85
C LEU A 242 -8.30 -16.01 -9.76
N ASP A 243 -7.91 -16.42 -10.97
CA ASP A 243 -8.80 -17.09 -11.92
C ASP A 243 -9.29 -18.39 -11.27
N THR A 244 -10.44 -18.33 -10.60
CA THR A 244 -11.02 -19.48 -9.91
C THR A 244 -11.41 -20.59 -10.90
N LYS A 245 -11.61 -20.27 -12.19
CA LYS A 245 -11.79 -21.25 -13.26
C LYS A 245 -10.47 -21.88 -13.72
N ALA A 246 -9.32 -21.29 -13.43
CA ALA A 246 -8.02 -21.92 -13.66
C ALA A 246 -7.74 -23.06 -12.66
N SER A 247 -8.41 -23.06 -11.51
CA SER A 247 -8.35 -24.19 -10.60
C SER A 247 -9.16 -25.37 -11.17
N LYS A 248 -8.51 -26.53 -11.33
CA LYS A 248 -9.10 -27.81 -11.79
C LYS A 248 -9.44 -27.89 -13.30
N ASP A 249 -8.51 -27.46 -14.16
CA ASP A 249 -8.52 -27.65 -15.64
C ASP A 249 -9.80 -27.22 -16.37
N ARG A 250 -10.57 -26.27 -15.82
CA ARG A 250 -11.76 -25.71 -16.49
C ARG A 250 -11.42 -24.65 -17.54
N LYS A 251 -10.14 -24.38 -17.77
CA LYS A 251 -9.60 -23.43 -18.75
C LYS A 251 -8.45 -24.08 -19.50
N ILE A 252 -8.53 -24.07 -20.84
CA ILE A 252 -7.48 -24.62 -21.71
C ILE A 252 -6.21 -23.79 -21.55
N ARG A 253 -5.08 -24.46 -21.29
CA ARG A 253 -3.75 -23.86 -21.18
C ARG A 253 -2.86 -24.44 -22.27
N TYR A 254 -2.20 -23.57 -23.02
CA TYR A 254 -1.25 -23.96 -24.06
C TYR A 254 0.13 -24.20 -23.44
N ASN A 255 0.26 -25.26 -22.65
CA ASN A 255 1.52 -25.69 -22.06
C ASN A 255 2.00 -26.98 -22.72
N ILE A 256 3.30 -27.08 -22.99
CA ILE A 256 3.90 -28.27 -23.61
C ILE A 256 4.06 -29.36 -22.54
N HIS A 257 3.29 -30.44 -22.65
CA HIS A 257 3.43 -31.60 -21.78
C HIS A 257 4.53 -32.52 -22.31
N LYS A 258 5.74 -32.47 -21.73
CA LYS A 258 6.92 -33.23 -22.17
C LYS A 258 6.68 -34.73 -22.41
N LYS A 259 5.82 -35.37 -21.60
CA LYS A 259 5.46 -36.80 -21.74
C LYS A 259 4.57 -37.11 -22.96
N LEU A 260 3.87 -36.11 -23.49
CA LEU A 260 2.97 -36.23 -24.65
C LEU A 260 3.63 -35.77 -25.95
N VAL A 261 4.83 -35.17 -25.88
CA VAL A 261 5.62 -34.82 -27.06
C VAL A 261 6.06 -36.11 -27.74
N ASN A 262 5.89 -36.17 -29.07
CA ASN A 262 6.20 -37.35 -29.89
C ASN A 262 5.46 -38.64 -29.49
N TYR A 263 4.27 -38.52 -28.89
CA TYR A 263 3.49 -39.70 -28.49
C TYR A 263 3.10 -40.60 -29.67
N MET A 264 2.77 -40.01 -30.82
CA MET A 264 2.48 -40.73 -32.07
C MET A 264 2.98 -39.93 -33.28
N ALA A 265 3.46 -40.65 -34.29
CA ALA A 265 3.73 -40.05 -35.60
C ALA A 265 2.40 -39.79 -36.34
N PRO A 266 2.28 -38.70 -37.12
CA PRO A 266 1.13 -38.49 -37.99
C PRO A 266 1.02 -39.62 -39.02
N ILE A 267 -0.13 -40.30 -39.05
CA ILE A 267 -0.43 -41.32 -40.05
C ILE A 267 -1.62 -40.80 -40.86
N ASP A 268 -1.41 -40.55 -42.14
CA ASP A 268 -2.54 -40.23 -43.02
C ASP A 268 -3.30 -41.52 -43.33
N ARG A 269 -4.57 -41.56 -42.92
CA ARG A 269 -5.51 -42.65 -43.22
C ARG A 269 -6.59 -42.21 -44.20
N CYS A 270 -6.46 -41.01 -44.77
CA CYS A 270 -7.45 -40.50 -45.68
C CYS A 270 -7.30 -41.16 -47.06
N SER A 271 -8.39 -41.76 -47.56
CA SER A 271 -8.46 -42.30 -48.91
C SER A 271 -8.77 -41.24 -49.97
N PHE A 272 -9.24 -40.07 -49.56
CA PHE A 272 -9.59 -38.98 -50.47
C PHE A 272 -8.35 -38.16 -50.82
N THR A 273 -8.21 -37.84 -52.11
CA THR A 273 -7.26 -36.83 -52.57
C THR A 273 -7.66 -35.45 -52.06
N ASP A 274 -6.68 -34.57 -51.87
CA ASP A 274 -6.93 -33.22 -51.35
C ASP A 274 -7.85 -32.40 -52.26
N GLN A 275 -7.82 -32.66 -53.58
CA GLN A 275 -8.75 -32.06 -54.53
C GLN A 275 -10.20 -32.48 -54.25
N ALA A 276 -10.44 -33.78 -54.03
CA ALA A 276 -11.78 -34.28 -53.72
C ALA A 276 -12.31 -33.72 -52.39
N LYS A 277 -11.44 -33.52 -51.39
CA LYS A 277 -11.81 -32.85 -50.12
C LYS A 277 -12.23 -31.41 -50.37
N SER A 278 -11.41 -30.65 -51.12
CA SER A 278 -11.68 -29.25 -51.43
C SER A 278 -12.98 -29.06 -52.23
N ASP A 279 -13.23 -29.93 -53.21
CA ASP A 279 -14.45 -29.92 -54.01
C ASP A 279 -15.68 -30.28 -53.16
N LEU A 280 -15.55 -31.26 -52.26
CA LEU A 280 -16.61 -31.62 -51.32
C LEU A 280 -16.95 -30.46 -50.37
N PHE A 281 -15.94 -29.83 -49.75
CA PHE A 281 -16.17 -28.74 -48.79
C PHE A 281 -16.66 -27.45 -49.45
N SER A 282 -16.28 -27.20 -50.71
CA SER A 282 -16.81 -26.07 -51.50
C SER A 282 -18.24 -26.32 -52.01
N SER A 283 -18.64 -27.57 -52.18
CA SER A 283 -20.02 -27.96 -52.50
C SER A 283 -20.93 -27.98 -51.26
N LEU A 284 -20.35 -28.19 -50.06
CA LEU A 284 -21.08 -28.24 -48.79
C LEU A 284 -21.64 -26.85 -48.46
N PHE A 285 -22.96 -26.76 -48.27
CA PHE A 285 -23.70 -25.52 -47.97
C PHE A 285 -23.76 -24.47 -49.09
N GLY A 286 -23.77 -24.92 -50.35
CA GLY A 286 -24.35 -24.18 -51.46
C GLY A 286 -23.74 -22.80 -51.71
N ARG A 287 -22.53 -22.77 -52.29
CA ARG A 287 -22.05 -21.62 -53.07
C ARG A 287 -20.91 -22.05 -54.00
N HIS A 288 -21.22 -22.26 -55.28
CA HIS A 288 -20.18 -22.35 -56.32
C HIS A 288 -19.53 -20.97 -56.50
N GLN A 289 -18.26 -20.87 -56.15
CA GLN A 289 -17.34 -19.94 -56.81
C GLN A 289 -15.97 -20.59 -56.92
N LEU A 290 -15.74 -21.25 -58.06
CA LEU A 290 -14.41 -21.56 -58.56
C LEU A 290 -13.74 -20.22 -58.88
N THR A 291 -12.84 -19.75 -58.02
CA THR A 291 -11.77 -18.84 -58.44
C THR A 291 -10.47 -19.62 -58.39
N THR A 292 -10.08 -20.12 -59.55
CA THR A 292 -8.69 -20.49 -59.86
C THR A 292 -7.81 -19.30 -59.48
N ILE A 293 -7.01 -19.44 -58.42
CA ILE A 293 -5.89 -18.54 -58.17
C ILE A 293 -4.66 -19.32 -58.57
N ASP A 294 -4.03 -18.85 -59.64
CA ASP A 294 -2.81 -19.38 -60.20
C ASP A 294 -1.73 -19.58 -59.14
N THR A 295 -1.15 -20.77 -59.19
CA THR A 295 0.17 -21.12 -58.67
C THR A 295 1.19 -20.07 -59.09
N GLN A 296 1.50 -19.12 -58.20
CA GLN A 296 2.81 -18.48 -58.24
C GLN A 296 3.79 -19.37 -57.47
N GLN A 297 4.74 -19.92 -58.24
CA GLN A 297 5.95 -20.55 -57.76
C GLN A 297 6.63 -19.66 -56.72
N THR A 298 6.81 -20.18 -55.50
CA THR A 298 7.95 -19.82 -54.68
C THR A 298 8.75 -21.09 -54.39
N SER A 299 9.99 -21.07 -54.88
CA SER A 299 10.97 -22.15 -54.83
C SER A 299 11.30 -22.59 -53.39
N PRO A 300 11.85 -23.81 -53.22
CA PRO A 300 12.08 -24.40 -51.91
C PRO A 300 13.49 -24.13 -51.37
N VAL A 301 13.65 -24.39 -50.06
CA VAL A 301 14.89 -24.69 -49.32
C VAL A 301 15.86 -23.53 -49.05
N ASN A 302 15.96 -23.15 -47.77
CA ASN A 302 17.26 -22.88 -47.15
C ASN A 302 17.39 -23.80 -45.93
N ASP A 303 18.17 -24.87 -46.09
CA ASP A 303 18.70 -25.69 -45.02
C ASP A 303 19.61 -24.83 -44.15
N ILE A 304 19.26 -24.62 -42.88
CA ILE A 304 20.23 -24.23 -41.86
C ILE A 304 20.68 -25.52 -41.19
N ARG A 305 21.82 -26.03 -41.65
CA ARG A 305 22.63 -27.01 -40.91
C ARG A 305 23.11 -26.37 -39.61
N ILE A 306 22.71 -26.96 -38.50
CA ILE A 306 23.37 -26.77 -37.21
C ILE A 306 24.62 -27.64 -37.22
N ILE A 307 25.79 -27.01 -37.08
CA ILE A 307 26.87 -27.51 -36.23
C ILE A 307 26.91 -26.57 -35.02
#